data_AF-A0A6M2DF59-F1
#
_entry.id   AF-A0A6M2DF59-F1
#
_cell.length_a   1.000
_cell.length_b   1.000
_cell.length_c   1.000
_cell.angle_alpha   90.00
_cell.angle_beta   90.00
_cell.angle_gamma   90.00
#
_symmetry.space_group_name_H-M   'P 1'
#
loop_
_entity.id
_entity.type
_entity.pdbx_description
1 polymer ?
#
loop_
_entity_poly.entity_id
_entity_poly.type
_entity_poly.pdbx_seq_one_letter_code
_entity_poly.pdbx_strand_id
1 'polypeptide(L)'
;MFCCLKGCLDTLGYSNNVPMRVRENPVRLDTSHMGHEVVIVKGGRRVCGTGGALASAPLVQSKSYFEVKLQQAGSWSVGLATRHADLNQPQGGYDKESWCLNSDCTVRHEDVVLHSLPADSANPDPLSSGPLLGSKDPGDLISSDGESRTPTEGDTLGVSYDHIALNFYLNGRDLEIPVENIRGTVYPVLYVDEGAILDIILDDFTYTPPPGFSKIMIEQSLL
;
A
#
# COMPACT_ATOMS: atom_id res chain seq x y z
N MET A 1 -26.61 49.45 -54.59
CA MET A 1 -25.14 49.48 -54.61
C MET A 1 -24.66 48.14 -54.04
N PHE A 2 -24.55 47.13 -54.90
CA PHE A 2 -23.29 46.45 -55.24
C PHE A 2 -22.67 45.72 -54.02
N CYS A 3 -23.00 44.45 -53.78
CA CYS A 3 -22.24 43.24 -54.23
C CYS A 3 -20.77 43.27 -53.71
N CYS A 4 -20.32 42.31 -52.89
CA CYS A 4 -19.81 41.02 -53.38
C CYS A 4 -20.07 39.83 -52.43
N LEU A 5 -20.94 38.92 -52.87
CA LEU A 5 -20.75 37.47 -52.70
C LEU A 5 -19.59 37.03 -53.62
N LYS A 6 -18.49 36.49 -53.08
CA LYS A 6 -17.75 35.32 -53.64
C LYS A 6 -16.45 35.00 -52.88
N GLY A 7 -16.22 33.70 -52.75
CA GLY A 7 -15.08 33.03 -52.12
C GLY A 7 -15.61 31.89 -51.24
N CYS A 8 -16.30 30.87 -51.75
CA CYS A 8 -15.73 29.78 -52.57
C CYS A 8 -14.37 29.35 -51.99
N LEU A 9 -14.37 28.39 -51.07
CA LEU A 9 -14.16 26.97 -51.39
C LEU A 9 -12.67 26.63 -51.26
N ASP A 10 -12.22 26.44 -50.02
CA ASP A 10 -11.02 25.64 -49.73
C ASP A 10 -11.40 24.57 -48.70
N THR A 11 -11.96 23.48 -49.21
CA THR A 11 -11.88 22.18 -48.58
C THR A 11 -10.43 21.70 -48.70
N LEU A 12 -9.59 22.09 -47.74
CA LEU A 12 -8.29 21.45 -47.53
C LEU A 12 -8.11 21.16 -46.04
N GLY A 13 -8.50 19.92 -45.71
CA GLY A 13 -7.98 19.08 -44.63
C GLY A 13 -7.32 19.74 -43.43
N TYR A 14 -8.13 20.10 -42.43
CA TYR A 14 -7.68 20.02 -41.05
C TYR A 14 -8.21 18.73 -40.45
N SER A 15 -7.37 17.70 -40.52
CA SER A 15 -7.46 16.59 -39.58
C SER A 15 -7.30 17.18 -38.18
N ASN A 16 -8.42 17.36 -37.48
CA ASN A 16 -8.40 17.45 -36.03
C ASN A 16 -8.10 16.03 -35.52
N ASN A 17 -6.83 15.61 -35.65
CA ASN A 17 -6.27 14.62 -34.76
C ASN A 17 -6.19 15.30 -33.39
N VAL A 18 -7.32 15.34 -32.68
CA VAL A 18 -7.27 15.38 -31.21
C VAL A 18 -6.49 14.13 -30.85
N PRO A 19 -5.25 14.23 -30.31
CA PRO A 19 -4.59 13.04 -29.83
C PRO A 19 -5.52 12.48 -28.77
N MET A 20 -6.13 11.32 -29.03
CA MET A 20 -6.72 10.55 -27.97
C MET A 20 -5.56 10.24 -27.03
N ARG A 21 -5.39 11.07 -25.99
CA ARG A 21 -4.65 10.64 -24.81
C ARG A 21 -5.44 9.42 -24.36
N VAL A 22 -4.90 8.24 -24.62
CA VAL A 22 -5.32 7.02 -23.94
C VAL A 22 -5.23 7.39 -22.46
N ARG A 23 -6.39 7.65 -21.85
CA ARG A 23 -6.46 7.83 -20.40
C ARG A 23 -6.20 6.44 -19.86
N GLU A 24 -4.94 6.17 -19.55
CA GLU A 24 -4.61 5.03 -18.71
C GLU A 24 -5.51 5.16 -17.47
N ASN A 25 -6.38 4.18 -17.28
CA ASN A 25 -7.29 4.15 -16.15
C ASN A 25 -6.42 3.88 -14.92
N PRO A 26 -6.11 4.85 -14.05
CA PRO A 26 -5.07 4.66 -13.05
C PRO A 26 -5.51 3.57 -12.06
N VAL A 27 -4.53 2.80 -11.56
CA VAL A 27 -4.77 1.88 -10.44
C VAL A 27 -5.32 2.68 -9.28
N ARG A 28 -6.39 2.18 -8.65
CA ARG A 28 -7.06 2.78 -7.50
C ARG A 28 -7.74 1.71 -6.67
N LEU A 29 -8.31 2.07 -5.52
CA LEU A 29 -9.24 1.20 -4.80
C LEU A 29 -10.52 0.99 -5.64
N ASP A 30 -10.96 -0.26 -5.72
CA ASP A 30 -12.04 -0.71 -6.58
C ASP A 30 -13.37 -0.72 -5.82
N THR A 31 -14.27 0.19 -6.21
CA THR A 31 -15.61 0.29 -5.61
C THR A 31 -16.52 -0.89 -5.94
N SER A 32 -16.13 -1.76 -6.88
CA SER A 32 -16.84 -3.01 -7.16
C SER A 32 -16.36 -4.18 -6.30
N HIS A 33 -15.24 -4.02 -5.59
CA HIS A 33 -14.64 -5.03 -4.72
C HIS A 33 -14.28 -4.41 -3.36
N MET A 34 -15.31 -4.06 -2.60
CA MET A 34 -15.21 -3.47 -1.27
C MET A 34 -16.33 -3.98 -0.35
N GLY A 35 -16.08 -3.97 0.96
CA GLY A 35 -17.07 -4.30 1.99
C GLY A 35 -18.26 -3.33 2.00
N HIS A 36 -19.39 -3.79 2.53
CA HIS A 36 -20.66 -3.04 2.47
C HIS A 36 -20.64 -1.70 3.23
N GLU A 37 -19.85 -1.60 4.31
CA GLU A 37 -19.72 -0.40 5.15
C GLU A 37 -18.43 0.38 4.87
N VAL A 38 -17.69 -0.01 3.84
CA VAL A 38 -16.49 0.69 3.40
C VAL A 38 -16.90 1.92 2.59
N VAL A 39 -16.12 2.98 2.70
CA VAL A 39 -16.28 4.21 1.95
C VAL A 39 -14.97 4.57 1.28
N ILE A 40 -15.01 4.72 -0.05
CA ILE A 40 -13.84 5.08 -0.86
C ILE A 40 -14.01 6.52 -1.37
N VAL A 41 -13.04 7.38 -1.10
CA VAL A 41 -13.04 8.80 -1.50
C VAL A 41 -11.69 9.20 -2.13
N LYS A 42 -11.49 10.52 -2.36
CA LYS A 42 -10.27 11.08 -2.98
C LYS A 42 -9.88 10.41 -4.30
N GLY A 43 -10.87 10.15 -5.17
CA GLY A 43 -10.62 9.54 -6.48
C GLY A 43 -10.18 8.08 -6.42
N GLY A 44 -10.56 7.35 -5.36
CA GLY A 44 -10.16 5.95 -5.19
C GLY A 44 -8.84 5.77 -4.44
N ARG A 45 -8.36 6.80 -3.74
CA ARG A 45 -7.10 6.75 -2.99
C ARG A 45 -7.27 6.71 -1.48
N ARG A 46 -8.46 6.99 -0.96
CA ARG A 46 -8.74 6.98 0.48
C ARG A 46 -9.81 5.96 0.82
N VAL A 47 -9.61 5.20 1.89
CA VAL A 47 -10.58 4.27 2.46
C VAL A 47 -10.86 4.60 3.93
N CYS A 48 -12.12 4.50 4.32
CA CYS A 48 -12.62 4.61 5.70
C CYS A 48 -13.91 3.77 5.85
N GLY A 49 -14.46 3.69 7.06
CA GLY A 49 -15.64 2.86 7.37
C GLY A 49 -15.25 1.56 8.07
N THR A 50 -16.00 0.49 7.79
CA THR A 50 -15.73 -0.85 8.35
C THR A 50 -15.70 -1.89 7.23
N GLY A 51 -14.57 -2.58 7.09
CA GLY A 51 -14.35 -3.63 6.07
C GLY A 51 -13.08 -3.43 5.23
N GLY A 52 -12.96 -4.22 4.17
CA GLY A 52 -11.84 -4.23 3.23
C GLY A 52 -12.18 -3.66 1.86
N ALA A 53 -11.16 -3.21 1.13
CA ALA A 53 -11.24 -2.86 -0.29
C ALA A 53 -10.00 -3.34 -1.05
N LEU A 54 -10.22 -3.98 -2.21
CA LEU A 54 -9.15 -4.35 -3.12
C LEU A 54 -8.78 -3.19 -4.05
N ALA A 55 -7.54 -3.15 -4.50
CA ALA A 55 -7.17 -2.32 -5.64
C ALA A 55 -7.70 -2.90 -6.96
N SER A 56 -7.82 -2.05 -7.98
CA SER A 56 -8.44 -2.37 -9.26
C SER A 56 -7.57 -3.24 -10.19
N ALA A 57 -6.27 -3.39 -9.90
CA ALA A 57 -5.33 -4.12 -10.73
C ALA A 57 -4.62 -5.23 -9.93
N PRO A 58 -4.50 -6.44 -10.50
CA PRO A 58 -3.74 -7.53 -9.89
C PRO A 58 -2.23 -7.27 -9.97
N LEU A 59 -1.48 -7.94 -9.09
CA LEU A 59 -0.02 -7.96 -9.13
C LEU A 59 0.47 -9.05 -10.08
N VAL A 60 0.47 -8.77 -11.38
CA VAL A 60 0.89 -9.70 -12.45
C VAL A 60 2.34 -9.54 -12.89
N GLN A 61 2.97 -8.41 -12.52
CA GLN A 61 4.36 -8.13 -12.85
C GLN A 61 5.32 -8.74 -11.82
N SER A 62 6.55 -9.02 -12.27
CA SER A 62 7.57 -9.72 -11.48
C SER A 62 7.90 -9.08 -10.13
N LYS A 63 7.81 -7.74 -10.01
CA LYS A 63 8.08 -6.99 -8.79
C LYS A 63 7.17 -5.78 -8.68
N SER A 64 6.37 -5.72 -7.63
CA SER A 64 5.38 -4.67 -7.40
C SER A 64 5.57 -3.98 -6.06
N TYR A 65 5.37 -2.68 -6.01
CA TYR A 65 5.42 -1.87 -4.80
C TYR A 65 4.26 -0.88 -4.74
N PHE A 66 3.72 -0.70 -3.55
CA PHE A 66 2.77 0.36 -3.21
C PHE A 66 2.98 0.82 -1.77
N GLU A 67 2.45 2.00 -1.45
CA GLU A 67 2.51 2.58 -0.11
C GLU A 67 1.09 2.80 0.44
N VAL A 68 0.96 2.85 1.76
CA VAL A 68 -0.26 3.20 2.47
C VAL A 68 0.09 4.17 3.58
N LYS A 69 -0.50 5.35 3.56
CA LYS A 69 -0.33 6.36 4.60
C LYS A 69 -1.45 6.24 5.64
N LEU A 70 -1.07 6.10 6.90
CA LEU A 70 -1.97 6.09 8.05
C LEU A 70 -2.43 7.53 8.32
N GLN A 71 -3.62 7.90 7.85
CA GLN A 71 -4.13 9.26 7.98
C GLN A 71 -4.79 9.51 9.34
N GLN A 72 -5.42 8.47 9.87
CA GLN A 72 -6.00 8.45 11.20
C GLN A 72 -5.84 7.04 11.76
N ALA A 73 -5.39 6.92 13.01
CA ALA A 73 -5.30 5.64 13.68
C ALA A 73 -6.69 4.99 13.91
N GLY A 74 -6.68 3.72 14.31
CA GLY A 74 -7.85 2.88 14.50
C GLY A 74 -7.45 1.42 14.26
N SER A 75 -8.42 0.57 13.96
CA SER A 75 -8.16 -0.80 13.52
C SER A 75 -7.94 -0.81 12.00
N TRP A 76 -6.85 -1.40 11.55
CA TRP A 76 -6.53 -1.47 10.12
C TRP A 76 -5.72 -2.72 9.77
N SER A 77 -5.81 -3.12 8.51
CA SER A 77 -4.94 -4.15 7.93
C SER A 77 -4.48 -3.73 6.54
N VAL A 78 -3.21 -3.97 6.23
CA VAL A 78 -2.62 -3.68 4.92
C VAL A 78 -1.91 -4.93 4.41
N GLY A 79 -2.11 -5.29 3.15
CA GLY A 79 -1.40 -6.41 2.56
C GLY A 79 -1.93 -6.81 1.19
N LEU A 80 -2.01 -8.12 0.97
CA LEU A 80 -2.46 -8.72 -0.27
C LEU A 80 -3.65 -9.63 -0.04
N ALA A 81 -4.56 -9.70 -1.01
CA ALA A 81 -5.65 -10.66 -1.01
C ALA A 81 -6.05 -11.09 -2.43
N THR A 82 -6.68 -12.27 -2.52
CA THR A 82 -7.37 -12.69 -3.74
C THR A 82 -8.74 -12.01 -3.84
N ARG A 83 -9.43 -12.17 -4.98
CA ARG A 83 -10.83 -11.70 -5.13
C ARG A 83 -11.84 -12.46 -4.27
N HIS A 84 -11.44 -13.53 -3.62
CA HIS A 84 -12.32 -14.36 -2.79
C HIS A 84 -12.28 -14.01 -1.31
N ALA A 85 -11.42 -13.07 -0.90
CA ALA A 85 -11.35 -12.62 0.49
C ALA A 85 -12.68 -12.02 0.97
N ASP A 86 -13.00 -12.23 2.25
CA ASP A 86 -14.18 -11.64 2.85
C ASP A 86 -13.89 -10.19 3.24
N LEU A 87 -14.34 -9.27 2.39
CA LEU A 87 -14.15 -7.83 2.57
C LEU A 87 -15.14 -7.21 3.57
N ASN A 88 -16.07 -7.97 4.14
CA ASN A 88 -16.96 -7.47 5.19
C ASN A 88 -16.38 -7.67 6.60
N GLN A 89 -15.26 -8.38 6.73
CA GLN A 89 -14.54 -8.47 7.99
C GLN A 89 -13.81 -7.15 8.29
N PRO A 90 -13.71 -6.74 9.57
CA PRO A 90 -13.01 -5.51 9.94
C PRO A 90 -11.49 -5.58 9.74
N GLN A 91 -10.94 -6.79 9.65
CA GLN A 91 -9.50 -7.04 9.54
C GLN A 91 -9.21 -8.15 8.53
N GLY A 92 -8.07 -8.01 7.85
CA GLY A 92 -7.54 -9.02 6.93
C GLY A 92 -6.65 -10.05 7.62
N GLY A 93 -6.38 -11.17 6.94
CA GLY A 93 -5.52 -12.27 7.43
C GLY A 93 -6.26 -13.31 8.28
N TYR A 94 -7.57 -13.17 8.49
CA TYR A 94 -8.42 -14.14 9.19
C TYR A 94 -8.99 -15.22 8.28
N ASP A 95 -8.98 -14.99 6.97
CA ASP A 95 -9.36 -15.97 5.96
C ASP A 95 -8.13 -16.55 5.25
N LYS A 96 -8.37 -17.56 4.42
CA LYS A 96 -7.36 -18.20 3.57
C LYS A 96 -7.00 -17.40 2.32
N GLU A 97 -7.62 -16.25 2.11
CA GLU A 97 -7.54 -15.49 0.87
C GLU A 97 -6.78 -14.16 1.04
N SER A 98 -6.36 -13.83 2.27
CA SER A 98 -5.67 -12.59 2.62
C SER A 98 -4.42 -12.81 3.48
N TRP A 99 -3.41 -11.95 3.26
CA TRP A 99 -2.14 -11.90 3.99
C TRP A 99 -1.88 -10.44 4.37
N CYS A 100 -2.02 -10.10 5.64
CA CYS A 100 -2.03 -8.70 6.07
C CYS A 100 -1.17 -8.45 7.31
N LEU A 101 -0.49 -7.29 7.32
CA LEU A 101 0.01 -6.63 8.51
C LEU A 101 -1.14 -5.84 9.15
N ASN A 102 -1.36 -6.04 10.44
CA ASN A 102 -2.47 -5.45 11.20
C ASN A 102 -1.99 -4.35 12.15
N SER A 103 -2.94 -3.54 12.63
CA SER A 103 -2.71 -2.47 13.61
C SER A 103 -2.17 -2.95 14.96
N ASP A 104 -2.36 -4.22 15.30
CA ASP A 104 -1.74 -4.88 16.47
C ASP A 104 -0.27 -5.30 16.24
N CYS A 105 0.31 -4.87 15.11
CA CYS A 105 1.67 -5.18 14.69
C CYS A 105 1.95 -6.67 14.42
N THR A 106 0.90 -7.44 14.13
CA THR A 106 1.01 -8.83 13.69
C THR A 106 0.77 -8.99 12.20
N VAL A 107 1.51 -9.89 11.56
CA VAL A 107 1.23 -10.34 10.19
C VAL A 107 0.45 -11.65 10.26
N ARG A 108 -0.72 -11.70 9.62
CA ARG A 108 -1.65 -12.84 9.71
C ARG A 108 -2.05 -13.39 8.35
N HIS A 109 -2.35 -14.69 8.35
CA HIS A 109 -3.00 -15.43 7.27
C HIS A 109 -3.74 -16.63 7.86
N GLU A 110 -4.98 -16.89 7.44
CA GLU A 110 -5.79 -18.01 7.93
C GLU A 110 -5.93 -18.01 9.48
N ASP A 111 -6.05 -16.82 10.08
CA ASP A 111 -6.08 -16.61 11.55
C ASP A 111 -4.81 -17.10 12.28
N VAL A 112 -3.72 -17.34 11.53
CA VAL A 112 -2.41 -17.69 12.09
C VAL A 112 -1.51 -16.46 12.05
N VAL A 113 -0.93 -16.12 13.20
CA VAL A 113 0.12 -15.10 13.31
C VAL A 113 1.42 -15.66 12.76
N LEU A 114 1.87 -15.11 11.64
CA LEU A 114 3.12 -15.47 10.97
C LEU A 114 4.31 -14.71 11.56
N HIS A 115 4.12 -13.42 11.83
CA HIS A 115 5.13 -12.54 12.42
C HIS A 115 4.49 -11.60 13.44
N SER A 116 5.30 -11.13 14.39
CA SER A 116 4.92 -10.10 15.36
C SER A 116 6.08 -9.12 15.50
N LEU A 117 5.82 -7.83 15.28
CA LEU A 117 6.84 -6.80 15.52
C LEU A 117 6.97 -6.59 17.03
N PRO A 118 8.19 -6.45 17.55
CA PRO A 118 8.39 -6.19 18.97
C PRO A 118 7.71 -4.85 19.30
N ALA A 119 6.72 -4.89 20.20
CA ALA A 119 6.22 -3.68 20.81
C ALA A 119 7.40 -3.05 21.57
N ASP A 120 7.72 -1.79 21.29
CA ASP A 120 8.69 -1.07 22.09
C ASP A 120 8.16 -1.05 23.51
N SER A 121 8.72 -1.90 24.37
CA SER A 121 8.31 -2.01 25.75
C SER A 121 8.57 -0.65 26.41
N ALA A 122 7.49 0.10 26.64
CA ALA A 122 7.51 1.18 27.59
C ALA A 122 7.92 0.59 28.96
N ASN A 123 9.15 0.94 29.38
CA ASN A 123 9.83 0.69 30.66
C ASN A 123 11.05 -0.25 30.57
N PRO A 124 12.28 0.29 30.42
CA PRO A 124 13.43 -0.37 31.01
C PRO A 124 13.31 -0.24 32.53
N ASP A 125 13.17 -1.36 33.24
CA ASP A 125 13.27 -1.39 34.70
C ASP A 125 14.56 -0.65 35.17
N PRO A 126 14.48 0.35 36.06
CA PRO A 126 15.66 1.11 36.50
C PRO A 126 16.53 0.35 37.53
N LEU A 127 16.40 -0.97 37.66
CA LEU A 127 17.03 -1.77 38.72
C LEU A 127 17.77 -2.99 38.16
N SER A 128 18.74 -2.75 37.29
CA SER A 128 19.85 -3.70 37.06
C SER A 128 21.14 -2.95 36.74
N SER A 129 21.58 -2.10 37.68
CA SER A 129 22.96 -1.60 37.69
C SER A 129 23.84 -2.60 38.45
N GLY A 130 24.31 -3.63 37.75
CA GLY A 130 25.51 -4.36 38.18
C GLY A 130 26.75 -3.52 37.83
N PRO A 131 27.75 -3.37 38.72
CA PRO A 131 28.93 -2.59 38.39
C PRO A 131 29.88 -3.44 37.56
N LEU A 132 30.15 -3.03 36.31
CA LEU A 132 31.31 -3.53 35.57
C LEU A 132 32.18 -2.38 35.07
N LEU A 133 33.46 -2.56 35.34
CA LEU A 133 34.57 -1.62 35.32
C LEU A 133 35.39 -1.83 34.03
N GLY A 134 35.66 -0.73 33.30
CA GLY A 134 36.66 -0.66 32.21
C GLY A 134 36.19 -1.26 30.87
N SER A 135 36.43 -0.70 29.69
CA SER A 135 37.40 0.29 29.23
C SER A 135 36.80 1.03 28.02
N LYS A 136 37.20 2.29 27.83
CA LYS A 136 36.57 3.25 26.93
C LYS A 136 37.41 3.35 25.65
N ASP A 137 37.01 2.64 24.60
CA ASP A 137 37.54 2.86 23.25
C ASP A 137 36.71 3.98 22.56
N PRO A 138 37.34 5.03 22.01
CA PRO A 138 36.65 6.08 21.26
C PRO A 138 36.67 5.69 19.77
N GLY A 139 35.65 4.99 19.29
CA GLY A 139 35.65 4.50 17.90
C GLY A 139 34.31 4.17 17.27
N ASP A 140 33.29 3.77 18.02
CA ASP A 140 32.02 3.34 17.43
C ASP A 140 30.90 4.34 17.73
N LEU A 141 30.62 5.20 16.74
CA LEU A 141 29.34 5.85 16.61
C LEU A 141 28.33 4.81 16.09
N ILE A 142 27.91 3.93 16.98
CA ILE A 142 26.74 3.10 16.76
C ILE A 142 25.55 4.07 16.86
N SER A 143 24.98 4.46 15.72
CA SER A 143 23.63 5.02 15.68
C SER A 143 22.69 3.91 16.14
N SER A 144 22.46 3.84 17.44
CA SER A 144 21.35 3.11 18.04
C SER A 144 20.07 3.84 17.64
N ASP A 145 19.63 3.65 16.40
CA ASP A 145 18.33 4.10 15.95
C ASP A 145 17.29 3.21 16.63
N GLY A 146 16.95 3.57 17.88
CA GLY A 146 15.75 3.14 18.57
C GLY A 146 14.52 3.78 17.93
N GLU A 147 14.37 3.60 16.62
CA GLU A 147 13.23 4.08 15.88
C GLU A 147 12.13 3.04 15.99
N SER A 148 10.94 3.48 16.40
CA SER A 148 9.85 2.59 16.74
C SER A 148 9.43 1.76 15.54
N ARG A 149 9.29 0.45 15.74
CA ARG A 149 8.78 -0.48 14.72
C ARG A 149 7.25 -0.56 14.71
N THR A 150 6.59 0.25 15.54
CA THR A 150 5.13 0.29 15.68
C THR A 150 4.58 1.36 14.74
N PRO A 151 3.77 1.02 13.73
CA PRO A 151 3.18 2.03 12.85
C PRO A 151 2.16 2.90 13.60
N THR A 152 2.27 4.22 13.46
CA THR A 152 1.41 5.22 14.10
C THR A 152 0.77 6.18 13.09
N GLU A 153 -0.18 6.99 13.55
CA GLU A 153 -0.80 8.01 12.70
C GLU A 153 0.24 8.95 12.10
N GLY A 154 0.18 9.14 10.78
CA GLY A 154 1.12 9.93 10.01
C GLY A 154 2.17 9.10 9.26
N ASP A 155 2.43 7.88 9.73
CA ASP A 155 3.42 6.98 9.13
C ASP A 155 2.97 6.43 7.77
N THR A 156 3.95 5.97 7.00
CA THR A 156 3.72 5.33 5.70
C THR A 156 4.24 3.91 5.71
N LEU A 157 3.34 2.97 5.44
CA LEU A 157 3.66 1.57 5.23
C LEU A 157 3.97 1.33 3.76
N GLY A 158 5.13 0.76 3.46
CA GLY A 158 5.45 0.24 2.13
C GLY A 158 5.15 -1.25 2.04
N VAL A 159 4.72 -1.71 0.88
CA VAL A 159 4.44 -3.12 0.62
C VAL A 159 5.11 -3.53 -0.69
N SER A 160 5.95 -4.55 -0.64
CA SER A 160 6.59 -5.13 -1.83
C SER A 160 6.17 -6.57 -2.05
N TYR A 161 6.00 -6.97 -3.31
CA TYR A 161 5.71 -8.36 -3.67
C TYR A 161 6.37 -8.76 -4.98
N ASP A 162 7.01 -9.93 -5.02
CA ASP A 162 7.74 -10.44 -6.18
C ASP A 162 7.37 -11.88 -6.60
N HIS A 163 6.18 -12.34 -6.23
CA HIS A 163 5.70 -13.73 -6.36
C HIS A 163 6.41 -14.76 -5.49
N ILE A 164 7.55 -14.42 -4.87
CA ILE A 164 8.24 -15.29 -3.92
C ILE A 164 7.86 -14.88 -2.50
N ALA A 165 7.96 -13.58 -2.20
CA ALA A 165 7.70 -13.03 -0.88
C ALA A 165 6.92 -11.71 -0.95
N LEU A 166 6.02 -11.54 0.03
CA LEU A 166 5.44 -10.26 0.44
C LEU A 166 6.28 -9.72 1.58
N ASN A 167 6.66 -8.44 1.52
CA ASN A 167 7.40 -7.79 2.59
C ASN A 167 6.85 -6.39 2.90
N PHE A 168 7.08 -5.93 4.13
CA PHE A 168 6.56 -4.68 4.66
C PHE A 168 7.67 -3.73 5.06
N TYR A 169 7.40 -2.44 4.90
CA TYR A 169 8.31 -1.34 5.21
C TYR A 169 7.59 -0.32 6.07
N LEU A 170 8.28 0.32 7.01
CA LEU A 170 7.77 1.45 7.78
C LEU A 170 8.66 2.65 7.51
N ASN A 171 8.09 3.73 6.96
CA ASN A 171 8.81 4.95 6.63
C ASN A 171 10.09 4.71 5.81
N GLY A 172 9.99 3.79 4.84
CA GLY A 172 11.09 3.41 3.95
C GLY A 172 12.09 2.40 4.53
N ARG A 173 11.97 2.03 5.81
CA ARG A 173 12.82 1.01 6.46
C ARG A 173 12.17 -0.37 6.36
N ASP A 174 12.97 -1.39 6.03
CA ASP A 174 12.51 -2.77 5.96
C ASP A 174 12.16 -3.29 7.35
N LEU A 175 10.99 -3.92 7.50
CA LEU A 175 10.56 -4.52 8.77
C LEU A 175 11.08 -5.96 8.97
N GLU A 176 11.72 -6.55 7.95
CA GLU A 176 12.33 -7.88 7.97
C GLU A 176 11.35 -9.02 8.33
N ILE A 177 10.11 -8.91 7.87
CA ILE A 177 9.00 -9.84 8.15
C ILE A 177 8.39 -10.42 6.85
N PRO A 178 9.19 -11.14 6.04
CA PRO A 178 8.72 -11.66 4.76
C PRO A 178 7.67 -12.76 4.95
N VAL A 179 6.62 -12.73 4.13
CA VAL A 179 5.60 -13.78 4.01
C VAL A 179 5.75 -14.47 2.67
N GLU A 180 6.09 -15.76 2.71
CA GLU A 180 6.26 -16.61 1.53
C GLU A 180 5.00 -17.42 1.21
N ASN A 181 5.03 -18.15 0.10
CA ASN A 181 3.99 -19.10 -0.30
C ASN A 181 2.60 -18.50 -0.52
N ILE A 182 2.52 -17.22 -0.90
CA ILE A 182 1.29 -16.58 -1.35
C ILE A 182 0.80 -17.22 -2.65
N ARG A 183 -0.49 -17.57 -2.71
CA ARG A 183 -1.07 -18.30 -3.83
C ARG A 183 -2.21 -17.52 -4.48
N GLY A 184 -2.41 -17.80 -5.77
CA GLY A 184 -3.48 -17.20 -6.57
C GLY A 184 -3.13 -15.84 -7.13
N THR A 185 -4.08 -15.24 -7.84
CA THR A 185 -3.95 -13.88 -8.36
C THR A 185 -4.32 -12.89 -7.26
N VAL A 186 -3.32 -12.15 -6.78
CA VAL A 186 -3.46 -11.24 -5.64
C VAL A 186 -3.52 -9.77 -6.06
N TYR A 187 -4.14 -8.99 -5.19
CA TYR A 187 -4.38 -7.56 -5.31
C TYR A 187 -3.93 -6.90 -4.00
N PRO A 188 -3.46 -5.64 -4.02
CA PRO A 188 -3.40 -4.83 -2.82
C PRO A 188 -4.75 -4.81 -2.12
N VAL A 189 -4.75 -4.97 -0.80
CA VAL A 189 -5.95 -4.91 0.04
C VAL A 189 -5.70 -4.03 1.26
N LEU A 190 -6.70 -3.20 1.57
CA LEU A 190 -6.72 -2.37 2.77
C LEU A 190 -8.01 -2.64 3.54
N TYR A 191 -7.90 -2.93 4.83
CA TYR A 191 -9.01 -3.03 5.76
C TYR A 191 -8.97 -1.87 6.75
N VAL A 192 -10.15 -1.37 7.12
CA VAL A 192 -10.35 -0.28 8.07
C VAL A 192 -11.51 -0.60 8.98
N ASP A 193 -11.37 -0.22 10.25
CA ASP A 193 -12.43 -0.24 11.25
C ASP A 193 -12.10 0.74 12.39
N GLU A 194 -13.02 0.94 13.34
CA GLU A 194 -12.84 1.80 14.52
C GLU A 194 -12.38 3.24 14.19
N GLY A 195 -12.82 3.76 13.04
CA GLY A 195 -12.50 5.11 12.59
C GLY A 195 -11.15 5.28 11.90
N ALA A 196 -10.45 4.18 11.58
CA ALA A 196 -9.22 4.24 10.80
C ALA A 196 -9.45 4.87 9.42
N ILE A 197 -8.47 5.65 8.97
CA ILE A 197 -8.46 6.26 7.63
C ILE A 197 -7.11 6.00 6.99
N LEU A 198 -7.13 5.39 5.81
CA LEU A 198 -5.92 5.04 5.06
C LEU A 198 -5.93 5.71 3.68
N ASP A 199 -4.78 6.23 3.27
CA ASP A 199 -4.54 6.69 1.89
C ASP A 199 -3.59 5.71 1.18
N ILE A 200 -4.04 5.07 0.11
CA ILE A 200 -3.16 4.26 -0.75
C ILE A 200 -2.41 5.17 -1.73
N ILE A 201 -1.13 4.87 -1.90
CA ILE A 201 -0.19 5.55 -2.78
C ILE A 201 0.32 4.51 -3.78
N LEU A 202 -0.07 4.69 -5.04
CA LEU A 202 0.15 3.72 -6.13
C LEU A 202 1.17 4.22 -7.16
N ASP A 203 1.61 5.46 -7.00
CA ASP A 203 2.55 6.23 -7.81
C ASP A 203 3.13 7.36 -6.95
N ASP A 204 4.18 8.01 -7.44
CA ASP A 204 4.83 9.16 -6.79
C ASP A 204 5.12 8.89 -5.30
N PHE A 205 5.78 7.76 -5.03
CA PHE A 205 6.05 7.24 -3.69
C PHE A 205 6.80 8.23 -2.80
N THR A 206 6.47 8.20 -1.52
CA THR A 206 7.11 9.04 -0.50
C THR A 206 8.54 8.57 -0.23
N TYR A 207 8.72 7.25 -0.19
CA TYR A 207 10.00 6.60 0.01
C TYR A 207 10.43 5.90 -1.29
N THR A 208 11.75 5.80 -1.48
CA THR A 208 12.28 5.13 -2.67
C THR A 208 11.96 3.63 -2.60
N PRO A 209 11.29 3.05 -3.61
CA PRO A 209 11.01 1.61 -3.62
C PRO A 209 12.29 0.77 -3.53
N PRO A 210 12.21 -0.45 -2.97
CA PRO A 210 13.36 -1.36 -2.95
C PRO A 210 13.89 -1.65 -4.36
N PRO A 211 15.18 -2.01 -4.51
CA PRO A 211 15.80 -2.22 -5.82
C PRO A 211 15.04 -3.22 -6.71
N GLY A 212 14.68 -2.78 -7.92
CA GLY A 212 13.97 -3.58 -8.91
C GLY A 212 12.45 -3.63 -8.71
N PHE A 213 11.92 -3.07 -7.63
CA PHE A 213 10.48 -2.91 -7.43
C PHE A 213 9.99 -1.60 -8.02
N SER A 214 8.76 -1.60 -8.52
CA SER A 214 8.14 -0.44 -9.17
C SER A 214 6.64 -0.43 -8.93
N LYS A 215 6.00 0.67 -9.32
CA LYS A 215 4.54 0.82 -9.23
C LYS A 215 3.81 -0.30 -9.97
N ILE A 216 2.57 -0.55 -9.56
CA ILE A 216 1.69 -1.55 -10.19
C ILE A 216 1.35 -1.09 -11.61
N MET A 217 1.69 -1.89 -12.61
CA MET A 217 1.36 -1.64 -14.01
C MET A 217 0.05 -2.33 -14.38
N ILE A 218 -0.74 -1.68 -15.23
CA ILE A 218 -1.96 -2.27 -15.78
C ILE A 218 -1.60 -2.92 -17.11
N GLU A 219 -1.98 -4.19 -17.27
CA GLU A 219 -1.90 -4.84 -18.58
C GLU A 219 -2.82 -4.11 -19.56
N GLN A 220 -2.21 -3.40 -20.51
CA GLN A 220 -2.94 -2.94 -21.69
C GLN A 220 -3.15 -4.16 -22.58
N SER A 221 -4.38 -4.67 -22.63
CA SER A 221 -4.78 -5.55 -23.74
C SER A 221 -4.62 -4.75 -25.04
N LEU A 222 -3.59 -5.08 -25.80
CA LEU A 222 -3.40 -4.61 -27.18
C LEU A 222 -4.42 -5.34 -28.06
N LEU A 223 -5.69 -4.93 -27.99
CA LEU A 223 -6.72 -5.31 -28.96
C LEU A 223 -6.88 -4.20 -29.99
#